data_AF-A0AAV5C1Q4-F1
#
_entry.id   AF-A0AAV5C1Q4-F1
#
_cell.length_a   1.000
_cell.length_b   1.000
_cell.length_c   1.000
_cell.angle_alpha   90.00
_cell.angle_beta   90.00
_cell.angle_gamma   90.00
#
_symmetry.space_group_name_H-M   'P 1'
#
loop_
_entity.id
_entity.type
_entity.pdbx_description
1 polymer ?
#
loop_
_entity_poly.entity_id
_entity_poly.type
_entity_poly.pdbx_seq_one_letter_code
_entity_poly.pdbx_strand_id
1 'polypeptide(L)'
;MMMAKLVDTSHLVWPPPPPPRPPPPPPRLLRHSAPAPGTTRLRFSTRIDLRHRSAARLSPAPALLPDRVTPFNFDADGDDHPREECGVFGVIGDPDASSLCYLGLQKLQHRGEEGAGIAAAGVDGKLKSVTGLGLVGDVFRDPARLANLPGNAAIGHVRYSTAGAAAALRNVQPFLAAYRFGQVAVAHNGNLVNYQALRNRLEAQGSIFNTSSDTEVILHLIATSLSLALAPAAAALPHLRRLRAPRRCVFLALPHGG
;
A
#
# COMPACT_ATOMS: atom_id res chain seq x y z
N MET A 1 -28.28 7.13 -6.15
CA MET A 1 -27.03 7.90 -6.36
C MET A 1 -25.88 7.06 -5.85
N MET A 2 -24.89 6.72 -6.69
CA MET A 2 -23.70 5.99 -6.24
C MET A 2 -22.85 6.90 -5.35
N MET A 3 -22.34 6.39 -4.22
CA MET A 3 -21.34 7.10 -3.43
C MET A 3 -20.00 6.40 -3.58
N ALA A 4 -19.00 7.15 -4.06
CA ALA A 4 -17.61 6.72 -4.02
C ALA A 4 -17.19 6.52 -2.55
N LYS A 5 -16.38 5.50 -2.29
CA LYS A 5 -15.76 5.29 -0.98
C LYS A 5 -14.25 5.44 -1.09
N LEU A 6 -13.73 6.41 -0.35
CA LEU A 6 -12.31 6.52 -0.01
C LEU A 6 -12.06 5.68 1.25
N VAL A 7 -11.03 4.84 1.26
CA VAL A 7 -10.59 4.14 2.47
C VAL A 7 -9.07 4.15 2.57
N ASP A 8 -8.56 4.68 3.67
CA ASP A 8 -7.15 4.59 4.08
C ASP A 8 -6.94 3.36 5.00
N THR A 9 -5.70 2.89 5.05
CA THR A 9 -5.25 1.77 5.89
C THR A 9 -4.08 2.12 6.80
N SER A 10 -3.66 3.39 6.89
CA SER A 10 -2.60 3.84 7.82
C SER A 10 -2.81 3.39 9.28
N HIS A 11 -4.08 3.33 9.74
CA HIS A 11 -4.45 2.88 11.08
C HIS A 11 -4.35 1.35 11.31
N LEU A 12 -4.03 0.54 10.29
CA LEU A 12 -3.90 -0.91 10.44
C LEU A 12 -2.51 -1.29 10.95
N VAL A 13 -2.47 -1.93 12.14
CA VAL A 13 -1.21 -2.46 12.69
C VAL A 13 -0.74 -3.67 11.87
N TRP A 14 0.28 -3.45 11.06
CA TRP A 14 0.92 -4.46 10.22
C TRP A 14 1.79 -5.41 11.05
N PRO A 15 1.87 -6.72 10.72
CA PRO A 15 2.86 -7.60 11.33
C PRO A 15 4.27 -7.14 10.93
N PRO A 16 5.24 -7.11 11.86
CA PRO A 16 6.61 -6.70 11.55
C PRO A 16 7.22 -7.60 10.47
N PRO A 17 8.20 -7.09 9.69
CA PRO A 17 8.94 -7.92 8.76
C PRO A 17 9.65 -9.06 9.53
N PRO A 18 9.82 -10.24 8.92
CA PRO A 18 10.64 -11.28 9.51
C PRO A 18 12.08 -10.75 9.69
N PRO A 19 12.83 -11.22 10.71
CA PRO A 19 14.24 -10.88 10.82
C PRO A 19 15.00 -11.28 9.55
N PRO A 20 16.10 -10.59 9.20
CA PRO A 20 16.92 -10.96 8.05
C PRO A 20 17.33 -12.42 8.18
N ARG A 21 17.35 -13.14 7.05
CA ARG A 21 17.85 -14.53 7.05
C ARG A 21 19.31 -14.49 7.52
N PRO A 22 19.76 -15.43 8.38
CA PRO A 22 21.19 -15.57 8.64
C PRO A 22 21.91 -15.83 7.31
N PRO A 23 23.18 -15.38 7.17
CA PRO A 23 23.96 -15.68 5.98
C PRO A 23 24.01 -17.20 5.76
N PRO A 24 24.08 -17.67 4.50
CA PRO A 24 24.25 -19.09 4.23
C PRO A 24 25.49 -19.60 4.98
N PRO A 25 25.45 -20.82 5.55
CA PRO A 25 26.62 -21.38 6.21
C PRO A 25 27.78 -21.44 5.21
N PRO A 26 29.03 -21.16 5.64
CA PRO A 26 30.18 -21.27 4.75
C PRO A 26 30.25 -22.70 4.19
N PRO A 27 30.70 -22.88 2.93
CA PRO A 27 30.74 -24.19 2.30
C PRO A 27 31.50 -25.17 3.18
N ARG A 28 30.88 -26.33 3.47
CA ARG A 28 31.49 -27.37 4.30
C ARG A 28 32.72 -27.93 3.59
N LEU A 29 33.89 -27.41 3.92
CA LEU A 29 35.16 -28.08 3.66
C LEU A 29 35.09 -29.48 4.26
N LEU A 30 35.17 -30.49 3.38
CA LEU A 30 35.14 -31.91 3.76
C LEU A 30 36.41 -32.27 4.51
N ARG A 31 36.43 -32.03 5.82
CA ARG A 31 37.46 -32.54 6.71
C ARG A 31 37.32 -34.06 6.80
N HIS A 32 38.24 -34.78 6.15
CA HIS A 32 38.39 -36.22 6.35
C HIS A 32 38.58 -36.51 7.85
N SER A 33 37.72 -37.37 8.39
CA SER A 33 37.63 -37.65 9.82
C SER A 33 38.51 -38.84 10.24
N ALA A 34 39.51 -38.60 11.09
CA ALA A 34 40.11 -39.67 11.90
C ALA A 34 39.22 -39.97 13.13
N PRO A 35 39.18 -41.21 13.66
CA PRO A 35 38.17 -41.61 14.64
C PRO A 35 38.63 -41.56 16.12
N ALA A 36 37.64 -41.33 17.00
CA ALA A 36 37.60 -41.71 18.44
C ALA A 36 38.61 -41.03 19.40
N PRO A 37 38.44 -41.16 20.74
CA PRO A 37 37.32 -41.70 21.51
C PRO A 37 36.48 -40.61 22.24
N GLY A 38 35.43 -41.01 22.97
CA GLY A 38 34.49 -40.09 23.63
C GLY A 38 34.52 -40.11 25.16
N THR A 39 33.94 -39.07 25.78
CA THR A 39 33.69 -38.99 27.24
C THR A 39 32.33 -38.34 27.54
N THR A 40 31.50 -38.99 28.33
CA THR A 40 30.19 -38.49 28.80
C THR A 40 30.35 -37.46 29.94
N ARG A 41 29.54 -36.39 29.97
CA ARG A 41 29.38 -35.53 31.16
C ARG A 41 27.94 -35.06 31.41
N LEU A 42 27.65 -34.83 32.70
CA LEU A 42 26.33 -34.54 33.29
C LEU A 42 26.50 -33.67 34.57
N ARG A 43 25.50 -32.95 35.08
CA ARG A 43 24.17 -32.63 34.50
C ARG A 43 24.22 -31.23 33.84
N PHE A 44 23.62 -30.11 34.29
CA PHE A 44 22.66 -29.78 35.36
C PHE A 44 21.81 -28.56 34.92
N SER A 45 21.07 -27.90 35.83
CA SER A 45 20.15 -26.80 35.51
C SER A 45 20.04 -25.76 36.63
N THR A 46 19.55 -24.56 36.29
CA THR A 46 18.89 -23.62 37.20
C THR A 46 17.66 -23.00 36.53
N ARG A 47 16.68 -22.58 37.34
CA ARG A 47 15.41 -21.94 36.96
C ARG A 47 15.34 -20.54 37.61
N ILE A 48 14.17 -19.88 37.46
CA ILE A 48 13.70 -18.63 38.07
C ILE A 48 13.96 -17.44 37.12
N ASP A 49 13.00 -16.88 36.37
CA ASP A 49 11.56 -16.55 36.58
C ASP A 49 11.32 -15.28 37.40
N LEU A 50 10.78 -14.24 36.76
CA LEU A 50 9.65 -13.46 37.28
C LEU A 50 9.09 -12.52 36.21
N ARG A 51 7.85 -12.05 36.43
CA ARG A 51 7.07 -11.22 35.51
C ARG A 51 7.05 -9.78 36.01
N HIS A 52 6.96 -8.81 35.09
CA HIS A 52 6.24 -7.57 35.40
C HIS A 52 5.41 -7.08 34.20
N ARG A 53 4.12 -6.85 34.44
CA ARG A 53 3.29 -5.99 33.60
C ARG A 53 3.50 -4.53 34.04
N SER A 54 3.39 -3.61 33.10
CA SER A 54 2.90 -2.26 33.35
C SER A 54 2.01 -1.83 32.18
N ALA A 55 0.99 -1.02 32.45
CA ALA A 55 0.04 -0.54 31.45
C ALA A 55 0.21 0.98 31.28
N ALA A 56 0.49 1.42 30.05
CA ALA A 56 0.48 2.83 29.69
C ALA A 56 -0.97 3.31 29.50
N ARG A 57 -1.23 4.58 29.85
CA ARG A 57 -2.57 5.16 29.89
C ARG A 57 -3.06 5.58 28.50
N LEU A 58 -4.37 5.48 28.28
CA LEU A 58 -5.07 6.25 27.26
C LEU A 58 -5.25 7.70 27.74
N SER A 59 -4.98 8.66 26.86
CA SER A 59 -5.33 10.07 27.01
C SER A 59 -6.49 10.42 26.07
N PRO A 60 -7.35 11.40 26.40
CA PRO A 60 -8.59 11.66 25.67
C PRO A 60 -8.36 12.35 24.32
N ALA A 61 -9.29 12.14 23.38
CA ALA A 61 -9.30 12.82 22.09
C ALA A 61 -9.80 14.28 22.21
N PRO A 62 -9.28 15.22 21.39
CA PRO A 62 -9.80 16.58 21.29
C PRO A 62 -11.14 16.63 20.53
N ALA A 63 -11.83 17.77 20.62
CA ALA A 63 -13.22 17.95 20.20
C ALA A 63 -13.43 18.17 18.69
N LEU A 64 -14.70 18.08 18.28
CA LEU A 64 -15.20 18.12 16.90
C LEU A 64 -15.04 19.48 16.21
N LEU A 65 -14.77 19.44 14.90
CA LEU A 65 -14.94 20.55 13.94
C LEU A 65 -15.67 20.02 12.68
N PRO A 66 -16.44 20.85 11.94
CA PRO A 66 -17.42 20.35 10.98
C PRO A 66 -16.89 20.00 9.57
N ASP A 67 -16.63 18.71 9.35
CA ASP A 67 -17.30 17.89 8.31
C ASP A 67 -17.38 18.35 6.82
N ARG A 68 -16.54 19.29 6.34
CA ARG A 68 -16.55 19.68 4.90
C ARG A 68 -15.24 19.63 4.12
N VAL A 69 -14.08 19.66 4.76
CA VAL A 69 -12.82 19.23 4.15
C VAL A 69 -12.01 18.49 5.20
N THR A 70 -11.56 17.27 4.91
CA THR A 70 -10.58 16.55 5.72
C THR A 70 -9.24 16.53 4.97
N PRO A 71 -8.40 17.58 5.10
CA PRO A 71 -7.05 17.56 4.54
C PRO A 71 -6.19 16.61 5.39
N PHE A 72 -6.21 15.32 5.05
CA PHE A 72 -5.37 14.30 5.68
C PHE A 72 -3.89 14.55 5.32
N ASN A 73 -3.23 15.44 6.06
CA ASN A 73 -1.79 15.64 5.95
C ASN A 73 -1.07 14.62 6.85
N PHE A 74 -0.16 13.85 6.26
CA PHE A 74 0.22 12.53 6.77
C PHE A 74 1.57 12.47 7.51
N ASP A 75 2.06 13.63 7.95
CA ASP A 75 3.38 13.83 8.57
C ASP A 75 3.34 13.87 10.12
N ALA A 76 2.37 13.16 10.72
CA ALA A 76 2.16 13.11 12.18
C ALA A 76 2.94 11.97 12.91
N ASP A 77 3.63 11.11 12.16
CA ASP A 77 4.57 10.13 12.72
C ASP A 77 5.95 10.80 12.87
N GLY A 78 6.34 11.13 14.10
CA GLY A 78 7.55 11.92 14.42
C GLY A 78 8.87 11.18 14.21
N ASP A 79 9.25 11.01 12.94
CA ASP A 79 10.39 10.23 12.47
C ASP A 79 11.16 11.07 11.43
N ASP A 80 12.04 11.96 11.89
CA ASP A 80 12.74 13.03 11.14
C ASP A 80 13.74 12.55 10.06
N HIS A 81 13.63 11.30 9.62
CA HIS A 81 14.47 10.73 8.56
C HIS A 81 13.78 10.86 7.18
N PRO A 82 14.41 11.53 6.19
CA PRO A 82 13.96 11.47 4.81
C PRO A 82 13.92 10.02 4.32
N ARG A 83 12.70 9.50 4.10
CA ARG A 83 12.48 8.18 3.53
C ARG A 83 12.04 8.31 2.09
N GLU A 84 12.78 7.66 1.21
CA GLU A 84 12.46 7.45 -0.21
C GLU A 84 11.21 6.57 -0.34
N GLU A 85 10.06 7.21 -0.16
CA GLU A 85 8.73 6.61 -0.10
C GLU A 85 7.78 7.38 -1.00
N CYS A 86 6.92 6.66 -1.73
CA CYS A 86 5.97 7.28 -2.66
C CYS A 86 4.94 8.15 -1.93
N GLY A 87 4.61 9.30 -2.51
CA GLY A 87 3.51 10.14 -2.02
C GLY A 87 2.15 9.59 -2.45
N VAL A 88 1.17 9.63 -1.55
CA VAL A 88 -0.23 9.27 -1.82
C VAL A 88 -1.13 10.35 -1.26
N PHE A 89 -2.16 10.75 -2.00
CA PHE A 89 -3.12 11.78 -1.60
C PHE A 89 -4.55 11.33 -1.96
N GLY A 90 -5.56 11.84 -1.24
CA GLY A 90 -6.95 11.49 -1.47
C GLY A 90 -7.91 12.61 -1.06
N VAL A 91 -8.99 12.77 -1.83
CA VAL A 91 -10.04 13.79 -1.63
C VAL A 91 -11.40 13.13 -1.82
N ILE A 92 -12.39 13.51 -1.02
CA ILE A 92 -13.77 13.03 -1.10
C ILE A 92 -14.75 14.10 -0.60
N GLY A 93 -15.89 14.23 -1.28
CA GLY A 93 -16.96 15.18 -0.94
C GLY A 93 -16.88 16.53 -1.65
N ASP A 94 -15.84 16.77 -2.44
CA ASP A 94 -15.55 18.07 -3.08
C ASP A 94 -15.62 17.96 -4.62
N PRO A 95 -16.34 18.86 -5.33
CA PRO A 95 -16.52 18.76 -6.79
C PRO A 95 -15.23 18.92 -7.60
N ASP A 96 -14.21 19.58 -7.05
CA ASP A 96 -12.90 19.80 -7.66
C ASP A 96 -11.85 18.80 -7.15
N ALA A 97 -12.28 17.62 -6.68
CA ALA A 97 -11.43 16.62 -6.03
C ALA A 97 -10.17 16.24 -6.83
N SER A 98 -10.22 16.20 -8.17
CA SER A 98 -9.07 15.92 -9.02
C SER A 98 -8.07 17.10 -9.08
N SER A 99 -8.56 18.33 -9.13
CA SER A 99 -7.75 19.56 -9.02
C SER A 99 -7.10 19.71 -7.65
N LEU A 100 -7.85 19.46 -6.57
CA LEU A 100 -7.32 19.43 -5.20
C LEU A 100 -6.29 18.31 -5.01
N CYS A 101 -6.54 17.14 -5.63
CA CYS A 101 -5.59 16.03 -5.60
C CYS A 101 -4.28 16.38 -6.33
N TYR A 102 -4.35 17.03 -7.50
CA TYR A 102 -3.19 17.55 -8.23
C TYR A 102 -2.35 18.54 -7.39
N LEU A 103 -3.00 19.49 -6.70
CA LEU A 103 -2.30 20.43 -5.81
C LEU A 103 -1.67 19.70 -4.59
N GLY A 104 -2.34 18.70 -4.04
CA GLY A 104 -1.78 17.82 -3.00
C GLY A 104 -0.54 17.06 -3.48
N LEU A 105 -0.60 16.47 -4.67
CA LEU A 105 0.55 15.78 -5.28
C LEU A 105 1.72 16.73 -5.58
N GLN A 106 1.48 17.98 -5.97
CA GLN A 106 2.56 18.97 -6.08
C GLN A 106 3.27 19.22 -4.75
N LYS A 107 2.55 19.28 -3.62
CA LYS A 107 3.18 19.40 -2.30
C LYS A 107 3.96 18.14 -1.91
N LEU A 108 3.48 16.98 -2.31
CA LEU A 108 4.17 15.70 -2.14
C LEU A 108 5.23 15.41 -3.22
N GLN A 109 5.55 16.33 -4.14
CA GLN A 109 6.46 16.08 -5.28
C GLN A 109 7.84 15.55 -4.85
N HIS A 110 8.33 15.99 -3.68
CA HIS A 110 9.56 15.53 -3.04
C HIS A 110 9.55 14.02 -2.64
N ARG A 111 8.39 13.35 -2.74
CA ARG A 111 8.18 11.92 -2.47
C ARG A 111 8.12 11.08 -3.77
N GLY A 112 8.43 11.63 -4.95
CA GLY A 112 8.53 10.84 -6.18
C GLY A 112 8.50 11.63 -7.48
N GLU A 113 9.60 11.62 -8.23
CA GLU A 113 9.79 12.43 -9.44
C GLU A 113 9.61 11.67 -10.77
N GLU A 114 9.47 10.34 -10.72
CA GLU A 114 9.49 9.51 -11.94
C GLU A 114 8.15 9.38 -12.66
N GLY A 115 7.05 9.69 -11.99
CA GLY A 115 5.73 9.56 -12.55
C GLY A 115 4.65 9.90 -11.54
N ALA A 116 3.57 10.48 -12.05
CA ALA A 116 2.41 10.86 -11.27
C ALA A 116 1.13 10.28 -11.88
N GLY A 117 0.09 10.15 -11.06
CA GLY A 117 -1.22 9.79 -11.54
C GLY A 117 -2.33 10.17 -10.58
N ILE A 118 -3.53 10.34 -11.13
CA ILE A 118 -4.77 10.62 -10.40
C ILE A 118 -5.86 9.71 -10.98
N ALA A 119 -6.66 9.12 -10.11
CA ALA A 119 -7.89 8.41 -10.45
C ALA A 119 -9.07 9.06 -9.73
N ALA A 120 -10.15 9.35 -10.46
CA ALA A 120 -11.33 10.05 -9.98
C ALA A 120 -12.62 9.23 -10.19
N ALA A 121 -13.60 9.44 -9.31
CA ALA A 121 -14.92 8.83 -9.38
C ALA A 121 -15.86 9.69 -10.26
N GLY A 122 -15.94 9.32 -11.54
CA GLY A 122 -16.73 10.00 -12.56
C GLY A 122 -18.20 10.13 -12.21
N VAL A 123 -18.78 11.30 -12.54
CA VAL A 123 -20.22 11.58 -12.45
C VAL A 123 -21.09 10.62 -13.27
N ASP A 124 -20.49 9.92 -14.24
CA ASP A 124 -21.06 8.83 -15.03
C ASP A 124 -20.98 7.45 -14.35
N GLY A 125 -20.67 7.40 -13.05
CA GLY A 125 -20.61 6.16 -12.26
C GLY A 125 -19.41 5.27 -12.58
N LYS A 126 -18.34 5.84 -13.14
CA LYS A 126 -17.13 5.12 -13.60
C LYS A 126 -15.87 5.73 -13.01
N LEU A 127 -14.94 4.89 -12.58
CA LEU A 127 -13.59 5.35 -12.28
C LEU A 127 -12.88 5.71 -13.59
N LYS A 128 -12.19 6.85 -13.57
CA LYS A 128 -11.31 7.33 -14.65
C LYS A 128 -9.93 7.56 -14.06
N SER A 129 -8.87 7.32 -14.83
CA SER A 129 -7.49 7.47 -14.36
C SER A 129 -6.60 8.07 -15.44
N VAL A 130 -5.77 9.02 -15.04
CA VAL A 130 -4.70 9.58 -15.89
C VAL A 130 -3.38 9.42 -15.16
N THR A 131 -2.41 8.80 -15.84
CA THR A 131 -1.04 8.59 -15.35
C THR A 131 -0.03 9.15 -16.36
N GLY A 132 1.23 9.31 -15.93
CA GLY A 132 2.35 9.68 -16.78
C GLY A 132 3.69 9.48 -16.08
N LEU A 133 4.77 9.52 -16.86
CA LEU A 133 6.14 9.59 -16.33
C LEU A 133 6.56 11.05 -16.15
N GLY A 134 7.50 11.30 -15.25
CA GLY A 134 7.98 12.63 -14.86
C GLY A 134 7.16 13.31 -13.74
N LEU A 135 7.43 14.60 -13.54
CA LEU A 135 6.87 15.41 -12.46
C LEU A 135 5.36 15.61 -12.60
N VAL A 136 4.68 15.88 -11.48
CA VAL A 136 3.24 16.15 -11.41
C VAL A 136 2.83 17.27 -12.37
N GLY A 137 3.61 18.35 -12.43
CA GLY A 137 3.37 19.49 -13.32
C GLY A 137 3.61 19.19 -14.81
N ASP A 138 4.39 18.16 -15.14
CA ASP A 138 4.59 17.71 -16.53
C ASP A 138 3.50 16.73 -16.95
N VAL A 139 3.18 15.77 -16.07
CA VAL A 139 2.10 14.80 -16.28
C VAL A 139 0.76 15.51 -16.49
N PHE A 140 0.45 16.55 -15.72
CA PHE A 140 -0.82 17.30 -15.81
C PHE A 140 -0.67 18.68 -16.46
N ARG A 141 0.37 18.89 -17.29
CA ARG A 141 0.63 20.16 -17.99
C ARG A 141 -0.51 20.60 -18.91
N ASP A 142 -1.15 19.64 -19.58
CA ASP A 142 -2.35 19.86 -20.39
C ASP A 142 -3.60 19.87 -19.49
N PRO A 143 -4.34 21.00 -19.40
CA PRO A 143 -5.54 21.10 -18.58
C PRO A 143 -6.63 20.08 -18.95
N ALA A 144 -6.67 19.61 -20.21
CA ALA A 144 -7.63 18.59 -20.62
C ALA A 144 -7.41 17.26 -19.87
N ARG A 145 -6.20 16.98 -19.37
CA ARG A 145 -5.94 15.77 -18.55
C ARG A 145 -6.65 15.81 -17.19
N LEU A 146 -6.77 16.98 -16.56
CA LEU A 146 -7.56 17.14 -15.33
C LEU A 146 -9.06 17.27 -15.63
N ALA A 147 -9.45 17.95 -16.71
CA ALA A 147 -10.85 18.04 -17.14
C ALA A 147 -11.46 16.66 -17.50
N ASN A 148 -10.64 15.71 -17.94
CA ASN A 148 -11.04 14.30 -18.15
C ASN A 148 -11.19 13.47 -16.86
N LEU A 149 -10.92 14.07 -15.69
CA LEU A 149 -11.12 13.49 -14.36
C LEU A 149 -12.19 14.27 -13.54
N PRO A 150 -13.44 14.43 -14.04
CA PRO A 150 -14.52 15.01 -13.25
C PRO A 150 -14.93 14.03 -12.14
N GLY A 151 -15.35 14.51 -10.98
CA GLY A 151 -15.84 13.65 -9.91
C GLY A 151 -15.68 14.25 -8.53
N ASN A 152 -16.54 13.86 -7.58
CA ASN A 152 -16.49 14.38 -6.21
C ASN A 152 -15.56 13.61 -5.26
N ALA A 153 -14.74 12.70 -5.81
CA ALA A 153 -13.73 11.96 -5.07
C ALA A 153 -12.58 11.55 -5.99
N ALA A 154 -11.35 11.65 -5.51
CA ALA A 154 -10.14 11.31 -6.24
C ALA A 154 -9.05 10.76 -5.32
N ILE A 155 -8.18 9.92 -5.88
CA ILE A 155 -6.91 9.50 -5.26
C ILE A 155 -5.77 9.77 -6.24
N GLY A 156 -4.59 10.04 -5.70
CA GLY A 156 -3.40 10.33 -6.47
C GLY A 156 -2.15 9.72 -5.88
N HIS A 157 -1.13 9.59 -6.72
CA HIS A 157 0.16 9.00 -6.37
C HIS A 157 1.31 9.73 -7.08
N VAL A 158 2.44 9.86 -6.40
CA VAL A 158 3.73 10.23 -6.99
C VAL A 158 4.75 9.13 -6.72
N ARG A 159 5.42 8.68 -7.78
CA ARG A 159 6.28 7.50 -7.78
C ARG A 159 7.76 7.88 -7.73
N TYR A 160 8.43 7.35 -6.72
CA TYR A 160 9.88 7.17 -6.67
C TYR A 160 10.20 5.73 -7.14
N SER A 161 11.35 5.46 -7.78
CA SER A 161 11.78 4.07 -7.98
C SER A 161 12.67 3.60 -6.85
N THR A 162 12.31 2.47 -6.26
CA THR A 162 13.28 1.65 -5.54
C THR A 162 14.24 1.00 -6.53
N ALA A 163 15.54 1.09 -6.24
CA ALA A 163 16.61 0.65 -7.16
C ALA A 163 16.35 -0.75 -7.73
N GLY A 164 16.23 -0.84 -9.07
CA GLY A 164 15.94 -2.07 -9.81
C GLY A 164 14.55 -2.10 -10.48
N ALA A 165 13.59 -1.26 -10.07
CA ALA A 165 12.31 -1.15 -10.79
C ALA A 165 12.45 -0.21 -12.00
N ALA A 166 12.35 -0.76 -13.21
CA ALA A 166 12.39 0.03 -14.44
C ALA A 166 11.24 1.07 -14.50
N ALA A 167 11.57 2.30 -14.92
CA ALA A 167 10.64 3.40 -15.11
C ALA A 167 9.72 3.14 -16.31
N ALA A 168 8.67 2.35 -16.09
CA ALA A 168 7.68 1.97 -17.09
C ALA A 168 6.32 2.57 -16.72
N LEU A 169 5.60 3.14 -17.69
CA LEU A 169 4.29 3.78 -17.48
C LEU A 169 3.28 2.84 -16.80
N ARG A 170 3.33 1.52 -17.11
CA ARG A 170 2.50 0.49 -16.47
C ARG A 170 2.73 0.31 -14.96
N ASN A 171 3.83 0.83 -14.41
CA ASN A 171 4.14 0.81 -12.98
C ASN A 171 3.68 2.10 -12.26
N VAL A 172 3.15 3.10 -12.97
CA VAL A 172 2.66 4.36 -12.38
C VAL A 172 1.26 4.16 -11.82
N GLN A 173 1.08 4.56 -10.57
CA GLN A 173 -0.17 4.45 -9.81
C GLN A 173 -1.01 5.75 -9.94
N PRO A 174 -2.32 5.76 -9.59
CA PRO A 174 -3.14 4.65 -9.12
C PRO A 174 -3.40 3.56 -10.17
N PHE A 175 -3.45 2.30 -9.75
CA PHE A 175 -3.88 1.19 -10.61
C PHE A 175 -5.40 1.04 -10.55
N LEU A 176 -6.07 0.98 -11.70
CA LEU A 176 -7.53 0.86 -11.82
C LEU A 176 -7.92 -0.52 -12.36
N ALA A 177 -8.85 -1.20 -11.71
CA ALA A 177 -9.39 -2.48 -12.15
C ALA A 177 -10.92 -2.57 -11.98
N ALA A 178 -11.56 -3.34 -12.87
CA ALA A 178 -12.91 -3.84 -12.70
C ALA A 178 -12.87 -5.26 -12.07
N TYR A 179 -13.82 -5.56 -11.20
CA TYR A 179 -13.94 -6.85 -10.51
C TYR A 179 -15.40 -7.12 -10.13
N ARG A 180 -15.70 -8.31 -9.57
CA ARG A 180 -17.07 -8.79 -9.34
C ARG A 180 -17.99 -7.91 -8.45
N PHE A 181 -17.47 -6.88 -7.80
CA PHE A 181 -18.25 -5.93 -7.01
C PHE A 181 -18.27 -4.50 -7.57
N GLY A 182 -17.67 -4.23 -8.73
CA GLY A 182 -17.64 -2.91 -9.37
C GLY A 182 -16.24 -2.52 -9.86
N GLN A 183 -15.85 -1.27 -9.63
CA GLN A 183 -14.53 -0.74 -9.98
C GLN A 183 -13.77 -0.28 -8.74
N VAL A 184 -12.45 -0.49 -8.75
CA VAL A 184 -11.53 -0.04 -7.69
C VAL A 184 -10.28 0.58 -8.31
N ALA A 185 -9.81 1.68 -7.73
CA ALA A 185 -8.50 2.26 -7.96
C ALA A 185 -7.69 2.20 -6.67
N VAL A 186 -6.39 1.92 -6.79
CA VAL A 186 -5.48 1.68 -5.65
C VAL A 186 -4.23 2.52 -5.79
N ALA A 187 -3.88 3.24 -4.73
CA ALA A 187 -2.56 3.84 -4.52
C ALA A 187 -1.92 3.23 -3.27
N HIS A 188 -0.67 2.79 -3.39
CA HIS A 188 0.11 2.15 -2.33
C HIS A 188 1.50 2.78 -2.23
N ASN A 189 1.85 3.18 -1.00
CA ASN A 189 3.20 3.45 -0.57
C ASN A 189 3.67 2.32 0.36
N GLY A 190 4.83 1.74 0.06
CA GLY A 190 5.40 0.59 0.77
C GLY A 190 5.95 -0.45 -0.21
N ASN A 191 6.49 -1.55 0.33
CA ASN A 191 6.98 -2.68 -0.44
C ASN A 191 6.58 -4.00 0.25
N LEU A 192 5.99 -4.96 -0.48
CA LEU A 192 5.56 -6.22 0.12
C LEU A 192 6.75 -7.17 0.33
N VAL A 193 7.15 -7.36 1.59
CA VAL A 193 8.27 -8.25 1.95
C VAL A 193 8.00 -9.72 1.56
N ASN A 194 6.74 -10.08 1.30
CA ASN A 194 6.34 -11.38 0.78
C ASN A 194 5.80 -11.35 -0.67
N TYR A 195 6.13 -10.33 -1.49
CA TYR A 195 5.71 -10.18 -2.90
C TYR A 195 5.73 -11.49 -3.69
N GLN A 196 6.91 -12.11 -3.84
CA GLN A 196 7.07 -13.31 -4.68
C GLN A 196 6.20 -14.48 -4.21
N ALA A 197 6.05 -14.65 -2.89
CA ALA A 197 5.23 -15.74 -2.34
C ALA A 197 3.72 -15.49 -2.53
N LEU A 198 3.28 -14.23 -2.55
CA LEU A 198 1.90 -13.84 -2.86
C LEU A 198 1.64 -13.97 -4.37
N ARG A 199 2.55 -13.45 -5.21
CA ARG A 199 2.48 -13.50 -6.67
C ARG A 199 2.44 -14.94 -7.18
N ASN A 200 3.42 -15.78 -6.84
CA ASN A 200 3.47 -17.18 -7.27
C ASN A 200 2.21 -17.96 -6.87
N ARG A 201 1.64 -17.65 -5.70
CA ARG A 201 0.37 -18.25 -5.26
C ARG A 201 -0.79 -17.80 -6.14
N LEU A 202 -0.88 -16.51 -6.47
CA LEU A 202 -1.96 -15.97 -7.29
C LEU A 202 -1.86 -16.46 -8.74
N GLU A 203 -0.66 -16.55 -9.29
CA GLU A 203 -0.37 -17.16 -10.60
C GLU A 203 -0.77 -18.65 -10.61
N ALA A 204 -0.42 -19.42 -9.57
CA ALA A 204 -0.88 -20.80 -9.38
C ALA A 204 -2.41 -20.94 -9.12
N GLN A 205 -3.12 -19.83 -8.89
CA GLN A 205 -4.57 -19.75 -8.82
C GLN A 205 -5.20 -19.14 -10.09
N GLY A 206 -4.42 -18.98 -11.18
CA GLY A 206 -4.89 -18.50 -12.49
C GLY A 206 -4.85 -16.97 -12.68
N SER A 207 -4.19 -16.21 -11.81
CA SER A 207 -4.02 -14.75 -11.98
C SER A 207 -2.95 -14.42 -13.01
N ILE A 208 -3.24 -13.49 -13.92
CA ILE A 208 -2.30 -12.94 -14.91
C ILE A 208 -1.88 -11.54 -14.46
N PHE A 209 -0.58 -11.27 -14.46
CA PHE A 209 0.02 -10.01 -14.04
C PHE A 209 0.71 -9.31 -15.22
N ASN A 210 0.46 -8.01 -15.40
CA ASN A 210 1.01 -7.18 -16.47
C ASN A 210 2.25 -6.39 -16.01
N THR A 211 2.45 -6.28 -14.70
CA THR A 211 3.47 -5.45 -14.06
C THR A 211 4.37 -6.27 -13.14
N SER A 212 5.40 -5.63 -12.59
CA SER A 212 6.19 -6.13 -11.46
C SER A 212 5.84 -5.37 -10.16
N SER A 213 4.64 -4.78 -10.08
CA SER A 213 4.23 -3.91 -8.98
C SER A 213 3.53 -4.66 -7.85
N ASP A 214 3.84 -4.30 -6.61
CA ASP A 214 3.10 -4.71 -5.42
C ASP A 214 1.61 -4.35 -5.49
N THR A 215 1.28 -3.22 -6.14
CA THR A 215 -0.11 -2.73 -6.25
C THR A 215 -0.98 -3.68 -7.09
N GLU A 216 -0.40 -4.40 -8.05
CA GLU A 216 -1.12 -5.45 -8.79
C GLU A 216 -1.40 -6.65 -7.89
N VAL A 217 -0.45 -7.06 -7.04
CA VAL A 217 -0.67 -8.13 -6.04
C VAL A 217 -1.76 -7.71 -5.04
N ILE A 218 -1.78 -6.46 -4.61
CA ILE A 218 -2.87 -5.92 -3.76
C ILE A 218 -4.21 -5.98 -4.50
N LEU A 219 -4.27 -5.60 -5.78
CA LEU A 219 -5.49 -5.70 -6.60
C LEU A 219 -6.00 -7.14 -6.76
N HIS A 220 -5.12 -8.11 -7.05
CA HIS A 220 -5.51 -9.51 -7.13
C HIS A 220 -5.99 -10.06 -5.77
N LEU A 221 -5.39 -9.62 -4.66
CA LEU A 221 -5.85 -9.98 -3.31
C LEU A 221 -7.22 -9.38 -2.97
N ILE A 222 -7.54 -8.18 -3.46
CA ILE A 222 -8.90 -7.59 -3.37
C ILE A 222 -9.87 -8.41 -4.22
N ALA A 223 -9.57 -8.64 -5.50
CA ALA A 223 -10.45 -9.33 -6.43
C ALA A 223 -10.78 -10.77 -6.01
N THR A 224 -9.83 -11.47 -5.39
CA THR A 224 -9.99 -12.84 -4.88
C THR A 224 -10.57 -12.92 -3.46
N SER A 225 -10.66 -11.80 -2.72
CA SER A 225 -11.22 -11.80 -1.36
C SER A 225 -12.73 -12.08 -1.38
N LEU A 226 -13.21 -13.00 -0.53
CA LEU A 226 -14.59 -13.49 -0.57
C LEU A 226 -15.61 -12.63 0.20
N SER A 227 -15.16 -11.78 1.13
CA SER A 227 -16.03 -10.98 2.01
C SER A 227 -16.81 -9.88 1.26
N LEU A 228 -18.05 -9.62 1.69
CA LEU A 228 -19.05 -8.88 0.91
C LEU A 228 -18.84 -7.37 0.81
N ALA A 229 -18.99 -6.86 -0.42
CA ALA A 229 -19.77 -5.70 -0.87
C ALA A 229 -19.68 -4.30 -0.20
N LEU A 230 -19.38 -4.14 1.09
CA LEU A 230 -19.60 -2.87 1.80
C LEU A 230 -18.40 -1.92 1.81
N ALA A 231 -17.16 -2.40 1.66
CA ALA A 231 -15.99 -1.61 1.31
C ALA A 231 -14.88 -2.50 0.72
N PRO A 232 -14.13 -2.06 -0.31
CA PRO A 232 -13.03 -2.85 -0.88
C PRO A 232 -11.96 -3.15 0.17
N ALA A 233 -11.60 -2.18 1.02
CA ALA A 233 -10.64 -2.38 2.10
C ALA A 233 -11.15 -3.35 3.19
N ALA A 234 -12.46 -3.43 3.44
CA ALA A 234 -13.04 -4.40 4.36
C ALA A 234 -13.05 -5.81 3.78
N ALA A 235 -13.31 -5.95 2.47
CA ALA A 235 -13.13 -7.21 1.75
C ALA A 235 -11.66 -7.64 1.70
N ALA A 236 -10.76 -6.68 1.45
CA ALA A 236 -9.32 -6.87 1.41
C ALA A 236 -8.73 -7.21 2.78
N LEU A 237 -9.26 -6.70 3.89
CA LEU A 237 -8.66 -6.74 5.23
C LEU A 237 -8.14 -8.14 5.67
N PRO A 238 -8.87 -9.26 5.48
CA PRO A 238 -8.37 -10.61 5.76
C PRO A 238 -7.19 -11.08 4.88
N HIS A 239 -6.97 -10.40 3.74
CA HIS A 239 -5.84 -10.59 2.82
C HIS A 239 -4.74 -9.54 3.05
N LEU A 240 -5.08 -8.29 3.38
CA LEU A 240 -4.12 -7.24 3.78
C LEU A 240 -3.36 -7.66 5.05
N ARG A 241 -4.01 -8.35 5.99
CA ARG A 241 -3.36 -8.95 7.17
C ARG A 241 -2.39 -10.11 6.84
N ARG A 242 -2.31 -10.54 5.57
CA ARG A 242 -1.30 -11.50 5.06
C ARG A 242 -0.10 -10.80 4.42
N LEU A 243 -0.21 -9.51 4.13
CA LEU A 243 0.91 -8.70 3.66
C LEU A 243 1.90 -8.48 4.82
N ARG A 244 3.20 -8.43 4.51
CA ARG A 244 4.24 -8.09 5.48
C ARG A 244 4.87 -6.75 5.09
N ALA A 245 4.74 -5.78 5.98
CA ALA A 245 5.17 -4.39 5.82
C ALA A 245 4.67 -3.62 4.57
N PRO A 246 3.38 -3.72 4.13
CA PRO A 246 2.81 -2.58 3.41
C PRO A 246 2.86 -1.37 4.35
N ARG A 247 3.15 -0.15 3.86
CA ARG A 247 3.22 1.02 4.76
C ARG A 247 1.85 1.70 4.84
N ARG A 248 1.34 2.21 3.72
CA ARG A 248 0.02 2.86 3.63
C ARG A 248 -0.63 2.58 2.26
N CYS A 249 -1.88 2.10 2.26
CA CYS A 249 -2.69 1.94 1.04
C CYS A 249 -3.95 2.80 1.10
N VAL A 250 -4.26 3.50 0.02
CA VAL A 250 -5.50 4.27 -0.15
C VAL A 250 -6.30 3.70 -1.33
N PHE A 251 -7.58 3.44 -1.08
CA PHE A 251 -8.51 2.81 -2.01
C PHE A 251 -9.63 3.78 -2.37
N LEU A 252 -9.89 3.94 -3.66
CA LEU A 252 -11.09 4.59 -4.19
C LEU A 252 -11.93 3.55 -4.91
N ALA A 253 -13.23 3.46 -4.62
CA ALA A 253 -14.09 2.51 -5.34
C ALA A 253 -15.51 3.00 -5.58
N LEU A 254 -16.07 2.46 -6.66
CA LEU A 254 -17.47 2.55 -7.02
C LEU A 254 -18.04 1.13 -7.08
N PRO A 255 -19.03 0.78 -6.24
CA PRO A 255 -19.70 -0.51 -6.36
C PRO A 255 -20.49 -0.58 -7.68
N HIS A 256 -20.76 -1.79 -8.17
CA HIS A 256 -21.75 -1.96 -9.23
C HIS A 256 -23.12 -1.40 -8.79
N GLY A 257 -23.87 -0.86 -9.74
CA GLY A 257 -25.27 -0.49 -9.50
C GLY A 257 -26.11 -1.74 -9.29
N GLY A 258 -26.90 -1.72 -8.21
CA GLY A 258 -28.14 -2.48 -8.10
C GLY A 258 -29.33 -1.60 -8.48
#